data_AF-A0AB36J8E4-F1
#
_entry.id   AF-A0AB36J8E4-F1
#
_cell.length_a   1.000
_cell.length_b   1.000
_cell.length_c   1.000
_cell.angle_alpha   90.00
_cell.angle_beta   90.00
_cell.angle_gamma   90.00
#
_symmetry.space_group_name_H-M   'P 1'
#
loop_
_entity.id
_entity.type
_entity.pdbx_description
1 polymer ?
#
loop_
_entity_poly.entity_id
_entity_poly.type
_entity_poly.pdbx_seq_one_letter_code
_entity_poly.pdbx_strand_id
1 'polypeptide(L)'
;MNHAFTLNDIRNNIKEYQESVKAIGILIARPNIQFVKEQILCDINYFYHRSGKYIDFFLPGYGAYWYGHYPDEQNICKVDGVNWSYSDKMFCIFIDELERQTKWKYKGETELIIINAVNGEFDFTNTFSIWLDSAVKDEAIYSVRTFMEDIIRTSRIKIETADLRNTALIQTIGTEALDYIIEKLPFESGKKIKKTKYFIKRNLSLN
;
A
#
# COMPACT_ATOMS: atom_id res chain seq x y z
N MET A 1 12.69 -6.41 12.33
CA MET A 1 12.35 -7.25 11.16
C MET A 1 13.64 -7.42 10.38
N ASN A 2 14.11 -8.65 10.14
CA ASN A 2 15.53 -8.92 9.82
C ASN A 2 15.81 -9.20 8.33
N HIS A 3 14.82 -8.97 7.44
CA HIS A 3 14.91 -9.25 6.01
C HIS A 3 13.92 -8.39 5.22
N ALA A 4 14.02 -8.37 3.88
CA ALA A 4 13.13 -7.62 3.01
C ALA A 4 11.77 -8.28 2.85
N PHE A 5 10.72 -7.46 2.80
CA PHE A 5 9.37 -7.97 2.56
C PHE A 5 9.29 -8.67 1.20
N THR A 6 9.22 -10.00 1.22
CA THR A 6 8.69 -10.81 0.12
C THR A 6 7.16 -10.82 0.19
N LEU A 7 6.50 -11.31 -0.87
CA LEU A 7 5.04 -11.45 -0.82
C LEU A 7 4.61 -12.44 0.28
N ASN A 8 5.44 -13.45 0.54
CA ASN A 8 5.21 -14.41 1.63
C ASN A 8 5.41 -13.81 3.01
N ASP A 9 6.28 -12.82 3.18
CA ASP A 9 6.43 -12.12 4.46
C ASP A 9 5.20 -11.28 4.76
N ILE A 10 4.65 -10.60 3.75
CA ILE A 10 3.37 -9.92 3.89
C ILE A 10 2.29 -10.94 4.25
N ARG A 11 2.21 -12.10 3.57
CA ARG A 11 1.29 -13.20 3.96
C ARG A 11 1.43 -13.59 5.42
N ASN A 12 2.66 -13.78 5.89
CA ASN A 12 2.90 -14.19 7.27
C ASN A 12 2.49 -13.11 8.28
N ASN A 13 2.70 -11.83 7.98
CA ASN A 13 2.22 -10.75 8.84
C ASN A 13 0.69 -10.69 8.86
N ILE A 14 0.03 -10.88 7.72
CA ILE A 14 -1.44 -10.82 7.68
C ILE A 14 -2.11 -12.07 8.25
N LYS A 15 -1.40 -13.19 8.43
CA LYS A 15 -1.92 -14.37 9.14
C LYS A 15 -2.29 -14.07 10.59
N GLU A 16 -1.71 -13.03 11.19
CA GLU A 16 -2.09 -12.56 12.52
C GLU A 16 -3.48 -11.90 12.54
N TYR A 17 -4.04 -11.56 11.37
CA TYR A 17 -5.36 -10.94 11.23
C TYR A 17 -6.50 -11.98 11.26
N GLN A 18 -6.32 -13.13 11.92
CA GLN A 18 -7.32 -14.22 11.96
C GLN A 18 -8.72 -13.68 12.32
N GLU A 19 -9.73 -14.12 11.56
CA GLU A 19 -11.15 -13.71 11.69
C GLU A 19 -11.46 -12.22 11.38
N SER A 20 -10.48 -11.45 10.90
CA SER A 20 -10.67 -10.06 10.47
C SER A 20 -10.38 -9.89 8.98
N VAL A 21 -11.03 -8.89 8.37
CA VAL A 21 -10.63 -8.36 7.07
C VAL A 21 -9.99 -7.00 7.29
N LYS A 22 -8.77 -6.85 6.77
CA LYS A 22 -8.00 -5.61 6.86
C LYS A 22 -7.57 -5.18 5.46
N ALA A 23 -7.83 -3.91 5.12
CA ALA A 23 -7.22 -3.32 3.93
C ALA A 23 -5.74 -3.06 4.22
N ILE A 24 -4.88 -3.41 3.27
CA ILE A 24 -3.44 -3.14 3.33
C ILE A 24 -3.01 -2.42 2.06
N GLY A 25 -2.01 -1.55 2.16
CA GLY A 25 -1.37 -0.91 1.02
C GLY A 25 -0.05 -1.58 0.68
N ILE A 26 0.18 -1.88 -0.58
CA ILE A 26 1.47 -2.25 -1.15
C ILE A 26 1.95 -1.06 -1.97
N LEU A 27 3.01 -0.40 -1.49
CA LEU A 27 3.56 0.80 -2.10
C LEU A 27 4.79 0.44 -2.94
N ILE A 28 4.57 0.29 -4.24
CA ILE A 28 5.60 0.03 -5.25
C ILE A 28 6.37 1.33 -5.52
N ALA A 29 7.42 1.58 -4.73
CA ALA A 29 8.15 2.84 -4.76
C ALA A 29 9.66 2.65 -4.63
N ARG A 30 10.41 2.83 -5.73
CA ARG A 30 11.88 2.73 -5.69
C ARG A 30 12.50 4.03 -5.15
N PRO A 31 13.47 3.94 -4.22
CA PRO A 31 13.95 5.12 -3.49
C PRO A 31 14.84 6.04 -4.32
N ASN A 32 15.35 5.57 -5.46
CA ASN A 32 16.14 6.38 -6.38
C ASN A 32 15.29 7.32 -7.24
N ILE A 33 13.97 7.13 -7.30
CA ILE A 33 13.04 8.01 -8.01
C ILE A 33 12.85 9.31 -7.22
N GLN A 34 13.06 10.47 -7.86
CA GLN A 34 12.96 11.77 -7.19
C GLN A 34 11.58 12.00 -6.56
N PHE A 35 10.51 11.65 -7.28
CA PHE A 35 9.14 11.70 -6.77
C PHE A 35 8.97 10.94 -5.46
N VAL A 36 9.54 9.73 -5.36
CA VAL A 36 9.46 8.90 -4.15
C VAL A 36 10.20 9.55 -2.98
N LYS A 37 11.37 10.15 -3.22
CA LYS A 37 12.12 10.87 -2.17
C LYS A 37 11.33 12.05 -1.61
N GLU A 38 10.73 12.85 -2.49
CA GLU A 38 10.10 14.14 -2.13
C GLU A 38 8.65 14.04 -1.66
N GLN A 39 7.94 12.96 -2.02
CA GLN A 39 6.50 12.82 -1.74
C GLN A 39 6.17 11.65 -0.82
N ILE A 40 7.09 10.68 -0.66
CA ILE A 40 6.85 9.46 0.12
C ILE A 40 7.87 9.36 1.27
N LEU A 41 9.16 9.26 0.93
CA LEU A 41 10.20 8.97 1.94
C LEU A 41 10.42 10.12 2.92
N CYS A 42 10.21 11.37 2.50
CA CYS A 42 10.29 12.52 3.40
C CYS A 42 9.27 12.48 4.55
N ASP A 43 8.13 11.81 4.36
CA ASP A 43 7.05 11.72 5.34
C ASP A 43 6.84 10.28 5.86
N ILE A 44 7.75 9.35 5.56
CA ILE A 44 7.54 7.93 5.88
C ILE A 44 7.34 7.69 7.38
N ASN A 45 8.02 8.46 8.24
CA ASN A 45 7.85 8.36 9.68
C ASN A 45 6.49 8.89 10.15
N TYR A 46 6.00 9.96 9.51
CA TYR A 46 4.66 10.45 9.75
C TYR A 46 3.63 9.39 9.33
N PHE A 47 3.75 8.82 8.13
CA PHE A 47 2.83 7.78 7.67
C PHE A 47 2.82 6.56 8.60
N TYR A 48 3.99 6.11 9.07
CA TYR A 48 4.12 5.01 10.02
C TYR A 48 3.32 5.26 11.32
N HIS A 49 3.53 6.39 11.97
CA HIS A 49 2.80 6.71 13.21
C HIS A 49 1.32 7.00 12.96
N ARG A 50 1.00 7.67 11.84
CA ARG A 50 -0.35 8.09 11.51
C ARG A 50 -1.24 6.92 11.14
N SER A 51 -0.71 5.94 10.41
CA SER A 51 -1.41 4.72 9.99
C SER A 51 -1.68 3.80 11.18
N GLY A 52 -0.72 3.64 12.09
CA GLY A 52 -0.86 2.91 13.34
C GLY A 52 -1.53 1.54 13.14
N LYS A 53 -2.54 1.22 13.94
CA LYS A 53 -3.30 -0.04 13.80
C LYS A 53 -4.31 -0.05 12.65
N TYR A 54 -4.55 1.09 11.99
CA TYR A 54 -5.71 1.26 11.10
C TYR A 54 -5.47 0.75 9.67
N ILE A 55 -4.24 0.87 9.17
CA ILE A 55 -3.85 0.33 7.86
C ILE A 55 -2.35 0.10 7.85
N ASP A 56 -1.93 -1.01 7.26
CA ASP A 56 -0.51 -1.33 7.09
C ASP A 56 -0.09 -1.02 5.67
N PHE A 57 1.07 -0.35 5.53
CA PHE A 57 1.71 -0.10 4.25
C PHE A 57 3.00 -0.92 4.15
N PHE A 58 3.07 -1.79 3.15
CA PHE A 58 4.23 -2.59 2.84
C PHE A 58 5.00 -1.97 1.68
N LEU A 59 6.31 -1.82 1.86
CA LEU A 59 7.21 -1.25 0.85
C LEU A 59 8.14 -2.37 0.35
N PRO A 60 7.87 -2.97 -0.82
CA PRO A 60 8.70 -4.02 -1.37
C PRO A 60 10.15 -3.61 -1.57
N GLY A 61 11.07 -4.52 -1.26
CA GLY A 61 12.50 -4.24 -1.32
C GLY A 61 13.03 -3.33 -0.23
N TYR A 62 12.22 -2.93 0.75
CA TYR A 62 12.66 -2.23 1.96
C TYR A 62 12.63 -3.14 3.18
N GLY A 63 13.43 -2.80 4.18
CA GLY A 63 13.38 -3.42 5.50
C GLY A 63 14.44 -2.86 6.44
N ALA A 64 14.38 -3.31 7.69
CA ALA A 64 15.25 -2.83 8.76
C ALA A 64 16.29 -3.89 9.14
N TYR A 65 17.30 -3.50 9.90
CA TYR A 65 18.23 -4.44 10.55
C TYR A 65 18.97 -5.41 9.59
N TRP A 66 19.20 -5.02 8.33
CA TRP A 66 19.86 -5.90 7.37
C TRP A 66 21.38 -5.98 7.58
N TYR A 67 22.04 -4.93 8.06
CA TYR A 67 23.46 -4.97 8.47
C TYR A 67 24.39 -5.74 7.50
N GLY A 68 24.23 -5.54 6.19
CA GLY A 68 24.96 -6.24 5.13
C GLY A 68 24.32 -7.55 4.64
N HIS A 69 23.04 -7.80 4.95
CA HIS A 69 22.35 -9.03 4.57
C HIS A 69 22.19 -9.16 3.05
N TYR A 70 22.05 -8.03 2.33
CA TYR A 70 21.98 -8.02 0.87
C TYR A 70 23.17 -7.27 0.27
N PRO A 71 23.84 -7.82 -0.77
CA PRO A 71 25.00 -7.17 -1.38
C PRO A 71 24.73 -5.78 -1.99
N ASP A 72 23.50 -5.53 -2.42
CA ASP A 72 23.05 -4.28 -3.04
C ASP A 72 22.28 -3.38 -2.06
N GLU A 73 22.33 -3.67 -0.75
CA GLU A 73 21.60 -2.87 0.24
C GLU A 73 22.12 -1.43 0.33
N GLN A 74 21.20 -0.49 0.48
CA GLN A 74 21.50 0.92 0.71
C GLN A 74 20.64 1.44 1.85
N ASN A 75 21.22 2.18 2.79
CA ASN A 75 20.42 2.88 3.79
C ASN A 75 19.69 4.06 3.14
N ILE A 76 18.37 4.09 3.24
CA ILE A 76 17.53 5.06 2.52
C ILE A 76 16.82 6.02 3.47
N CYS A 77 16.32 5.53 4.61
CA CYS A 77 15.55 6.34 5.53
C CYS A 77 15.61 5.81 6.96
N LYS A 78 14.97 6.54 7.87
CA LYS A 78 14.70 6.09 9.23
C LYS A 78 13.20 6.07 9.47
N VAL A 79 12.72 4.99 10.08
CA VAL A 79 11.34 4.85 10.57
C VAL A 79 11.44 4.55 12.05
N ASP A 80 10.82 5.39 12.88
CA ASP A 80 10.86 5.31 14.34
C ASP A 80 12.29 5.21 14.91
N GLY A 81 13.21 6.01 14.35
CA GLY A 81 14.63 6.00 14.71
C GLY A 81 15.42 4.80 14.19
N VAL A 82 14.77 3.79 13.62
CA VAL A 82 15.39 2.59 13.06
C VAL A 82 15.82 2.85 11.63
N ASN A 83 17.06 2.46 11.30
CA ASN A 83 17.57 2.50 9.94
C ASN A 83 16.84 1.49 9.05
N TRP A 84 16.27 1.99 7.96
CA TRP A 84 15.68 1.18 6.90
C TRP A 84 16.56 1.22 5.65
N SER A 85 16.81 0.04 5.11
CA SER A 85 17.59 -0.19 3.91
C SER A 85 16.69 -0.62 2.75
N TYR A 86 17.22 -0.50 1.54
CA TYR A 86 16.58 -0.93 0.29
C TYR A 86 17.51 -1.80 -0.55
N SER A 87 16.96 -2.78 -1.27
CA SER A 87 17.65 -3.63 -2.25
C SER A 87 16.81 -3.71 -3.53
N ASP A 88 17.41 -3.33 -4.67
CA ASP A 88 16.79 -3.46 -6.00
C ASP A 88 16.53 -4.94 -6.31
N LYS A 89 17.44 -5.84 -5.93
CA LYS A 89 17.28 -7.28 -6.12
C LYS A 89 16.04 -7.80 -5.40
N MET A 90 15.84 -7.41 -4.14
CA MET A 90 14.67 -7.85 -3.36
C MET A 90 13.38 -7.21 -3.87
N PHE A 91 13.43 -5.97 -4.34
CA PHE A 91 12.31 -5.35 -5.04
C PHE A 91 11.91 -6.16 -6.28
N CYS A 92 12.86 -6.49 -7.17
CA CYS A 92 12.58 -7.29 -8.38
C CYS A 92 12.00 -8.67 -8.05
N ILE A 93 12.54 -9.36 -7.03
CA ILE A 93 11.98 -10.65 -6.58
C ILE A 93 10.52 -10.50 -6.17
N PHE A 94 10.18 -9.47 -5.41
CA PHE A 94 8.79 -9.20 -5.03
C PHE A 94 7.89 -8.94 -6.25
N ILE A 95 8.38 -8.14 -7.20
CA ILE A 95 7.65 -7.85 -8.44
C ILE A 95 7.37 -9.14 -9.22
N ASP A 96 8.39 -9.98 -9.44
CA ASP A 96 8.25 -11.25 -10.13
C ASP A 96 7.28 -12.21 -9.42
N GLU A 97 7.27 -12.21 -8.08
CA GLU A 97 6.31 -12.96 -7.29
C GLU A 97 4.87 -12.48 -7.48
N LEU A 98 4.65 -11.17 -7.40
CA LEU A 98 3.34 -10.56 -7.56
C LEU A 98 2.81 -10.77 -8.99
N GLU A 99 3.67 -10.57 -9.99
CA GLU A 99 3.34 -10.78 -11.41
C GLU A 99 3.05 -12.23 -11.78
N ARG A 100 3.62 -13.19 -11.05
CA ARG A 100 3.38 -14.63 -11.23
C ARG A 100 2.06 -15.08 -10.59
N GLN A 101 1.60 -14.36 -9.57
CA GLN A 101 0.43 -14.73 -8.77
C GLN A 101 -0.81 -13.91 -9.13
N THR A 102 -0.65 -12.88 -9.95
CA THR A 102 -1.73 -11.96 -10.31
C THR A 102 -1.68 -11.58 -11.80
N LYS A 103 -2.76 -10.98 -12.29
CA LYS A 103 -2.82 -10.32 -13.61
C LYS A 103 -2.09 -8.97 -13.63
N TRP A 104 -1.63 -8.47 -12.48
CA TRP A 104 -0.92 -7.21 -12.41
C TRP A 104 0.45 -7.32 -13.09
N LYS A 105 0.87 -6.24 -13.73
CA LYS A 105 2.15 -6.12 -14.42
C LYS A 105 2.80 -4.79 -14.10
N TYR A 106 4.04 -4.84 -13.64
CA TYR A 106 4.81 -3.66 -13.29
C TYR A 106 5.08 -2.81 -14.53
N LYS A 107 4.86 -1.50 -14.41
CA LYS A 107 5.04 -0.53 -15.50
C LYS A 107 6.22 0.41 -15.32
N GLY A 108 7.00 0.24 -14.25
CA GLY A 108 8.15 1.09 -13.95
C GLY A 108 7.85 2.33 -13.11
N GLU A 109 6.57 2.67 -12.96
CA GLU A 109 6.09 3.85 -12.23
C GLU A 109 5.88 3.61 -10.72
N THR A 110 5.56 4.67 -9.98
CA THR A 110 5.28 4.59 -8.54
C THR A 110 3.80 4.27 -8.32
N GLU A 111 3.49 3.08 -7.82
CA GLU A 111 2.12 2.59 -7.71
C GLU A 111 1.76 2.27 -6.26
N LEU A 112 0.58 2.72 -5.80
CA LEU A 112 -0.03 2.19 -4.60
C LEU A 112 -1.11 1.19 -5.02
N ILE A 113 -1.01 -0.03 -4.49
CA ILE A 113 -2.02 -1.07 -4.64
C ILE A 113 -2.63 -1.32 -3.26
N ILE A 114 -3.93 -1.11 -3.10
CA ILE A 114 -4.65 -1.44 -1.87
C ILE A 114 -5.45 -2.72 -2.13
N ILE A 115 -5.25 -3.71 -1.28
CA ILE A 115 -5.91 -5.01 -1.35
C ILE A 115 -6.49 -5.37 0.00
N ASN A 116 -7.45 -6.28 0.02
CA ASN A 116 -7.95 -6.86 1.25
C ASN A 116 -7.10 -8.07 1.64
N ALA A 117 -6.82 -8.18 2.93
CA ALA A 117 -6.42 -9.43 3.56
C ALA A 117 -7.65 -10.01 4.26
N VAL A 118 -8.10 -11.19 3.83
CA VAL A 118 -9.29 -11.90 4.35
C VAL A 118 -8.83 -13.21 4.96
N ASN A 119 -9.04 -13.40 6.27
CA ASN A 119 -8.64 -14.62 6.99
C ASN A 119 -7.15 -14.99 6.78
N GLY A 120 -6.28 -13.98 6.71
CA GLY A 120 -4.85 -14.18 6.51
C GLY A 120 -4.41 -14.48 5.06
N GLU A 121 -5.32 -14.36 4.09
CA GLU A 121 -5.03 -14.52 2.67
C GLU A 121 -5.31 -13.23 1.89
N PHE A 122 -4.57 -13.00 0.80
CA PHE A 122 -4.84 -11.86 -0.06
C PHE A 122 -6.08 -12.10 -0.92
N ASP A 123 -6.99 -11.14 -0.89
CA ASP A 123 -8.08 -11.04 -1.85
C ASP A 123 -7.67 -10.09 -2.98
N PHE A 124 -7.22 -10.68 -4.09
CA PHE A 124 -6.89 -9.98 -5.33
C PHE A 124 -8.10 -9.73 -6.23
N THR A 125 -9.31 -10.13 -5.85
CA THR A 125 -10.51 -9.94 -6.68
C THR A 125 -11.03 -8.50 -6.61
N ASN A 126 -10.89 -7.86 -5.45
CA ASN A 126 -11.27 -6.48 -5.21
C ASN A 126 -10.05 -5.64 -4.78
N THR A 127 -9.36 -5.06 -5.77
CA THR A 127 -8.16 -4.26 -5.52
C THR A 127 -8.33 -2.84 -6.07
N PHE A 128 -7.72 -1.88 -5.38
CA PHE A 128 -7.56 -0.53 -5.86
C PHE A 128 -6.10 -0.32 -6.25
N SER A 129 -5.85 0.33 -7.39
CA SER A 129 -4.49 0.70 -7.80
C SER A 129 -4.46 2.13 -8.35
N ILE A 130 -3.39 2.85 -8.03
CA ILE A 130 -3.14 4.22 -8.50
C ILE A 130 -1.65 4.46 -8.77
N TRP A 131 -1.33 5.00 -9.94
CA TRP A 131 0.00 5.54 -10.25
C TRP A 131 0.14 6.94 -9.66
N LEU A 132 0.87 7.06 -8.56
CA LEU A 132 0.92 8.26 -7.73
C LEU A 132 1.60 9.43 -8.45
N ASP A 133 2.72 9.17 -9.12
CA ASP A 133 3.47 10.16 -9.89
C ASP A 133 2.59 10.80 -10.95
N SER A 134 1.90 9.98 -11.72
CA SER A 134 1.06 10.40 -12.83
C SER A 134 -0.24 11.03 -12.34
N ALA A 135 -0.78 10.57 -11.21
CA ALA A 135 -1.96 11.17 -10.59
C ALA A 135 -1.68 12.58 -10.04
N VAL A 136 -0.52 12.81 -9.42
CA VAL A 136 -0.10 14.16 -9.01
C VAL A 136 0.16 15.03 -10.24
N LYS A 137 0.93 14.52 -11.22
CA LYS A 137 1.29 15.26 -12.44
C LYS A 137 0.08 15.72 -13.25
N ASP A 138 -0.96 14.91 -13.34
CA ASP A 138 -2.21 15.25 -14.05
C ASP A 138 -3.25 15.95 -13.16
N GLU A 139 -2.87 16.35 -11.93
CA GLU A 139 -3.73 17.02 -10.96
C GLU A 139 -4.98 16.19 -10.58
N ALA A 140 -4.89 14.87 -10.69
CA ALA A 140 -5.95 13.97 -10.26
C ALA A 140 -6.03 13.91 -8.72
N ILE A 141 -4.88 14.01 -8.05
CA ILE A 141 -4.77 14.20 -6.60
C ILE A 141 -3.87 15.41 -6.34
N TYR A 142 -4.14 16.14 -5.25
CA TYR A 142 -3.36 17.33 -4.90
C TYR A 142 -1.93 17.01 -4.49
N SER A 143 -1.76 16.02 -3.61
CA SER A 143 -0.44 15.53 -3.17
C SER A 143 -0.56 14.10 -2.63
N VAL A 144 0.56 13.40 -2.56
CA VAL A 144 0.62 12.07 -1.90
C VAL A 144 0.27 12.19 -0.42
N ARG A 145 0.72 13.25 0.26
CA ARG A 145 0.41 13.50 1.68
C ARG A 145 -1.09 13.54 1.96
N THR A 146 -1.82 14.38 1.22
CA THR A 146 -3.28 14.50 1.35
C THR A 146 -3.97 13.17 1.07
N PHE A 147 -3.53 12.50 0.00
CA PHE A 147 -4.08 11.21 -0.41
C PHE A 147 -3.89 10.11 0.65
N MET A 148 -2.68 10.01 1.21
CA MET A 148 -2.37 9.05 2.28
C MET A 148 -3.15 9.37 3.56
N GLU A 149 -3.28 10.64 3.93
CA GLU A 149 -4.09 11.05 5.09
C GLU A 149 -5.57 10.70 4.89
N ASP A 150 -6.11 10.88 3.68
CA ASP A 150 -7.47 10.48 3.37
C ASP A 150 -7.67 8.97 3.50
N ILE A 151 -6.75 8.15 2.98
CA ILE A 151 -6.76 6.70 3.16
C ILE A 151 -6.75 6.35 4.65
N ILE A 152 -5.79 6.87 5.41
CA ILE A 152 -5.61 6.54 6.83
C ILE A 152 -6.82 6.97 7.65
N ARG A 153 -7.33 8.19 7.45
CA ARG A 153 -8.52 8.72 8.12
C ARG A 153 -9.73 7.84 7.82
N THR A 154 -9.87 7.42 6.57
CA THR A 154 -10.98 6.59 6.13
C THR A 154 -10.94 5.20 6.78
N SER A 155 -9.77 4.54 6.77
CA SER A 155 -9.53 3.27 7.47
C SER A 155 -9.82 3.39 8.98
N ARG A 156 -9.39 4.50 9.60
CA ARG A 156 -9.65 4.78 11.02
C ARG A 156 -11.14 4.88 11.33
N ILE A 157 -11.88 5.71 10.60
CA ILE A 157 -13.33 5.86 10.80
C ILE A 157 -14.00 4.50 10.67
N LYS A 158 -13.63 3.72 9.67
CA LYS A 158 -14.25 2.42 9.42
C LYS A 158 -13.96 1.42 10.55
N ILE A 159 -12.72 1.35 11.04
CA ILE A 159 -12.36 0.46 12.16
C ILE A 159 -13.02 0.91 13.46
N GLU A 160 -12.96 2.20 13.82
CA GLU A 160 -13.53 2.70 15.08
C GLU A 160 -15.06 2.60 15.12
N THR A 161 -15.74 2.71 13.97
CA THR A 161 -17.19 2.49 13.88
C THR A 161 -17.57 1.01 13.92
N ALA A 162 -16.68 0.12 13.46
CA ALA A 162 -16.85 -1.33 13.52
C ALA A 162 -16.73 -1.91 14.92
N ASP A 163 -15.72 -1.41 15.65
CA ASP A 163 -15.33 -1.83 17.00
C ASP A 163 -16.45 -1.56 18.04
N LEU A 164 -17.57 -0.97 17.61
CA LEU A 164 -18.74 -0.76 18.45
C LEU A 164 -19.74 -1.93 18.46
N ARG A 165 -19.84 -2.86 17.48
CA ARG A 165 -21.00 -3.80 17.45
C ARG A 165 -20.92 -5.22 16.87
N ASN A 166 -19.97 -5.68 16.03
CA ASN A 166 -20.03 -7.09 15.55
C ASN A 166 -18.81 -7.52 14.70
N THR A 167 -18.28 -8.71 14.93
CA THR A 167 -17.16 -9.31 14.16
C THR A 167 -17.52 -9.58 12.68
N ALA A 168 -18.79 -9.86 12.37
CA ALA A 168 -19.27 -9.98 11.00
C ALA A 168 -19.12 -8.68 10.18
N LEU A 169 -19.09 -7.52 10.85
CA LEU A 169 -18.93 -6.22 10.18
C LEU A 169 -17.51 -6.05 9.64
N ILE A 170 -16.51 -6.59 10.33
CA ILE A 170 -15.09 -6.48 9.96
C ILE A 170 -14.85 -7.13 8.60
N GLN A 171 -15.58 -8.19 8.26
CA GLN A 171 -15.47 -8.84 6.95
C GLN A 171 -16.00 -7.99 5.80
N THR A 172 -17.11 -7.29 6.00
CA THR A 172 -17.65 -6.32 5.05
C THR A 172 -16.82 -5.04 4.99
N ILE A 173 -16.04 -4.75 6.05
CA ILE A 173 -15.23 -3.54 6.16
C ILE A 173 -14.05 -3.49 5.21
N GLY A 174 -13.37 -4.59 4.85
CA GLY A 174 -12.30 -4.48 3.85
C GLY A 174 -12.85 -4.17 2.46
N THR A 175 -13.91 -4.86 2.05
CA THR A 175 -14.58 -4.63 0.76
C THR A 175 -15.23 -3.25 0.71
N GLU A 176 -15.91 -2.82 1.77
CA GLU A 176 -16.50 -1.48 1.87
C GLU A 176 -15.49 -0.38 2.20
N ALA A 177 -14.36 -0.65 2.85
CA ALA A 177 -13.34 0.37 3.12
C ALA A 177 -12.66 0.78 1.84
N LEU A 178 -12.36 -0.16 0.94
CA LEU A 178 -11.87 0.17 -0.39
C LEU A 178 -12.87 1.02 -1.15
N ASP A 179 -14.14 0.59 -1.20
CA ASP A 179 -15.19 1.35 -1.90
C ASP A 179 -15.43 2.72 -1.25
N TYR A 180 -15.41 2.82 0.09
CA TYR A 180 -15.57 4.07 0.83
C TYR A 180 -14.34 5.00 0.71
N ILE A 181 -13.12 4.45 0.68
CA ILE A 181 -11.89 5.18 0.32
C ILE A 181 -12.08 5.76 -1.08
N ILE A 182 -12.44 4.94 -2.07
CA ILE A 182 -12.64 5.37 -3.46
C ILE A 182 -13.72 6.46 -3.56
N GLU A 183 -14.84 6.31 -2.85
CA GLU A 183 -15.94 7.28 -2.84
C GLU A 183 -15.57 8.62 -2.20
N LYS A 184 -14.70 8.61 -1.18
CA LYS A 184 -14.36 9.80 -0.40
C LYS A 184 -13.06 10.48 -0.81
N LEU A 185 -12.27 9.84 -1.67
CA LEU A 185 -11.04 10.43 -2.17
C LEU A 185 -11.34 11.71 -2.98
N PRO A 186 -10.70 12.85 -2.64
CA PRO A 186 -11.00 14.15 -3.22
C PRO A 186 -10.37 14.28 -4.60
N PHE A 187 -10.95 13.58 -5.58
CA PHE A 187 -10.60 13.76 -6.97
C PHE A 187 -11.29 15.02 -7.50
N GLU A 188 -10.51 16.06 -7.82
CA GLU A 188 -10.94 17.31 -8.44
C GLU A 188 -12.09 17.06 -9.44
N SER A 189 -13.29 17.53 -9.06
CA SER A 189 -14.58 17.21 -9.68
C SER A 189 -14.72 17.71 -11.13
N GLY A 190 -13.74 18.47 -11.63
CA GLY A 190 -13.80 19.18 -12.92
C GLY A 190 -13.35 18.40 -14.16
N LYS A 191 -12.74 17.20 -14.03
CA LYS A 191 -12.26 16.40 -15.18
C LYS A 191 -12.81 14.97 -15.14
N LYS A 192 -14.15 14.81 -15.21
CA LYS A 192 -14.86 13.50 -15.25
C LYS A 192 -14.33 12.51 -16.31
N ILE A 193 -13.57 12.98 -17.32
CA ILE A 193 -13.06 12.18 -18.45
C ILE A 193 -11.64 11.59 -18.17
N LYS A 194 -10.87 12.09 -17.19
CA LYS A 194 -9.52 11.55 -16.85
C LYS A 194 -9.50 10.62 -15.62
N LYS A 195 -10.63 10.47 -14.91
CA LYS A 195 -10.76 9.65 -13.70
C LYS A 195 -10.72 8.13 -13.93
N THR A 196 -10.50 7.65 -15.16
CA THR A 196 -10.43 6.21 -15.47
C THR A 196 -9.05 5.73 -15.90
N LYS A 197 -8.10 6.63 -16.21
CA LYS A 197 -6.74 6.23 -16.64
C LYS A 197 -5.77 5.91 -15.50
N TYR A 198 -5.99 6.47 -14.32
CA TYR A 198 -5.17 6.23 -13.12
C TYR A 198 -5.81 5.26 -12.13
N PHE A 199 -7.11 5.02 -12.30
CA PHE A 199 -7.97 4.37 -11.33
C PHE A 199 -8.50 3.11 -11.95
N ILE A 200 -8.11 1.97 -11.40
CA ILE A 200 -8.74 0.74 -11.81
C ILE A 200 -9.05 -0.05 -10.54
N LYS A 201 -10.33 -0.14 -10.20
CA LYS A 201 -10.84 -1.27 -9.42
C LYS A 201 -10.53 -2.49 -10.27
N ARG A 202 -9.51 -3.27 -9.88
CA ARG A 202 -9.02 -4.40 -10.67
C ARG A 202 -9.35 -5.69 -9.96
N ASN A 203 -9.85 -6.64 -10.74
CA ASN A 203 -9.65 -8.04 -10.42
C ASN A 203 -8.26 -8.43 -10.93
N LEU A 204 -7.37 -8.68 -9.99
CA LEU A 204 -6.00 -9.12 -10.21
C LEU A 204 -5.85 -10.64 -10.06
N SER A 205 -6.89 -11.39 -9.68
CA SER A 205 -6.82 -12.85 -9.55
C SER A 205 -6.56 -13.53 -10.89
N LEU A 206 -5.77 -14.60 -10.89
CA LEU A 206 -5.42 -15.32 -12.12
C LEU A 206 -6.59 -16.14 -12.69
N ASN A 207 -7.57 -16.51 -11.87
CA ASN A 207 -8.92 -16.97 -12.24
C ASN A 207 -9.91 -16.66 -11.12
#